data_AF-A0A380TGY3-F1
#
_entry.id   AF-A0A380TGY3-F1
#
_cell.length_a   1.000
_cell.length_b   1.000
_cell.length_c   1.000
_cell.angle_alpha   90.00
_cell.angle_beta   90.00
_cell.angle_gamma   90.00
#
_symmetry.space_group_name_H-M   'P 1'
#
loop_
_entity.id
_entity.type
_entity.pdbx_description
1 polymer ?
#
loop_
_entity_poly.entity_id
_entity_poly.type
_entity_poly.pdbx_seq_one_letter_code
_entity_poly.pdbx_strand_id
1 'polypeptide(L)'
;MHIDRILRASAFVAILAASPAIAQEVGSQEHHPGAAAETIAPPTPKPTPATPGSGPGMGQGGMMMPGADGNRGMAMMGECMGMMRSMMQGMAQGETGTAPPDDPVAGAFAAINRRMHRDMVVPAGAKPDVAFAQAMIAHHQGAIDMARVIIGFGSGPEIRTLAQEVITAQQGEITFLQQWLARQP
;
A
#
# COMPACT_ATOMS: atom_id res chain seq x y z
N MET A 1 -39.29 -1.12 6.55
CA MET A 1 -38.84 -1.84 7.77
C MET A 1 -38.05 -3.12 7.47
N HIS A 2 -37.21 -3.18 6.42
CA HIS A 2 -36.35 -4.36 6.16
C HIS A 2 -34.91 -4.03 5.71
N ILE A 3 -34.59 -2.73 5.51
CA ILE A 3 -33.25 -2.29 5.06
C ILE A 3 -32.31 -2.08 6.26
N ASP A 4 -32.84 -1.73 7.43
CA ASP A 4 -32.03 -1.43 8.63
C ASP A 4 -31.40 -2.65 9.33
N ARG A 5 -31.81 -3.87 8.97
CA ARG A 5 -31.28 -5.11 9.57
C ARG A 5 -29.99 -5.60 8.89
N ILE A 6 -29.74 -5.20 7.63
CA ILE A 6 -28.55 -5.61 6.89
C ILE A 6 -27.38 -4.67 7.19
N LEU A 7 -27.62 -3.35 7.37
CA LEU A 7 -26.56 -2.41 7.77
C LEU A 7 -26.03 -2.63 9.20
N ARG A 8 -26.81 -3.23 10.09
CA ARG A 8 -26.40 -3.51 11.48
C ARG A 8 -25.53 -4.75 11.66
N ALA A 9 -25.35 -5.58 10.61
CA ALA A 9 -24.45 -6.72 10.66
C ALA A 9 -22.99 -6.37 10.28
N SER A 10 -22.72 -5.15 9.78
CA SER A 10 -21.38 -4.70 9.37
C SER A 10 -20.61 -3.93 10.43
N ALA A 11 -21.08 -3.90 11.67
CA ALA A 11 -20.38 -3.24 12.77
C ALA A 11 -19.99 -4.27 13.82
N PHE A 12 -18.78 -4.83 13.76
CA PHE A 12 -17.97 -5.23 14.92
C PHE A 12 -16.67 -5.90 14.45
N VAL A 13 -15.60 -5.11 14.22
CA VAL A 13 -14.26 -5.34 14.78
C VAL A 13 -13.55 -3.97 14.83
N ALA A 14 -13.84 -3.20 15.88
CA ALA A 14 -12.93 -2.17 16.36
C ALA A 14 -12.47 -2.63 17.75
N ILE A 15 -11.33 -3.31 17.81
CA ILE A 15 -10.71 -3.67 19.09
C ILE A 15 -10.01 -2.40 19.61
N LEU A 16 -10.73 -1.63 20.43
CA LEU A 16 -10.11 -0.68 21.36
C LEU A 16 -9.89 -1.45 22.67
N ALA A 17 -8.63 -1.75 22.99
CA ALA A 17 -8.26 -2.29 24.29
C ALA A 17 -8.47 -1.19 25.36
N ALA A 18 -9.48 -1.35 26.21
CA ALA A 18 -9.61 -0.60 27.45
C ALA A 18 -9.68 -1.59 28.61
N SER A 19 -8.58 -1.66 29.37
CA SER A 19 -8.55 -2.32 30.68
C SER A 19 -9.45 -1.58 31.69
N PRO A 20 -10.02 -2.25 32.70
CA PRO A 20 -10.97 -1.63 33.61
C PRO A 20 -10.23 -0.91 34.75
N ALA A 21 -10.64 0.32 35.04
CA ALA A 21 -10.35 1.00 36.29
C ALA A 21 -11.65 1.47 36.95
N ILE A 22 -11.69 1.31 38.27
CA ILE A 22 -12.82 1.33 39.17
C ILE A 22 -13.39 2.74 39.40
N ALA A 23 -14.73 2.79 39.50
CA ALA A 23 -15.67 3.77 40.09
C ALA A 23 -15.16 5.07 40.78
N GLN A 24 -15.81 6.22 40.50
CA GLN A 24 -16.63 6.97 41.48
C GLN A 24 -17.37 8.21 40.91
N GLU A 25 -18.52 8.46 41.53
CA GLU A 25 -19.55 9.52 41.53
C GLU A 25 -19.46 10.88 40.79
N VAL A 26 -20.62 11.22 40.20
CA VAL A 26 -21.43 12.46 40.28
C VAL A 26 -20.74 13.81 40.54
N GLY A 27 -20.90 14.73 39.58
CA GLY A 27 -20.74 16.17 39.78
C GLY A 27 -21.22 16.96 38.56
N SER A 28 -22.35 17.65 38.70
CA SER A 28 -22.90 18.65 37.77
C SER A 28 -21.92 19.82 37.55
N GLN A 29 -22.18 20.67 36.53
CA GLN A 29 -22.00 22.14 36.50
C GLN A 29 -21.38 22.67 35.17
N GLU A 30 -22.25 23.31 34.37
CA GLU A 30 -22.03 24.53 33.55
C GLU A 30 -21.52 24.47 32.10
N HIS A 31 -21.88 25.56 31.40
CA HIS A 31 -22.14 25.74 29.98
C HIS A 31 -21.24 26.87 29.42
N HIS A 32 -20.54 26.58 28.31
CA HIS A 32 -20.08 27.49 27.21
C HIS A 32 -18.81 28.37 27.42
N PRO A 33 -18.16 28.93 26.36
CA PRO A 33 -18.07 28.55 24.94
C PRO A 33 -16.64 28.65 24.29
N GLY A 34 -16.46 28.02 23.12
CA GLY A 34 -15.69 28.50 21.93
C GLY A 34 -14.17 28.73 21.99
N ALA A 35 -13.39 27.92 21.24
CA ALA A 35 -12.17 28.37 20.57
C ALA A 35 -11.74 27.41 19.43
N ALA A 36 -11.60 28.01 18.25
CA ALA A 36 -10.73 27.74 17.09
C ALA A 36 -10.36 26.29 16.68
N ALA A 37 -10.59 26.04 15.38
CA ALA A 37 -10.04 24.95 14.59
C ALA A 37 -8.49 24.96 14.59
N GLU A 38 -7.88 23.80 14.77
CA GLU A 38 -6.44 23.59 14.60
C GLU A 38 -6.21 22.60 13.46
N THR A 39 -5.71 23.14 12.34
CA THR A 39 -5.31 22.41 11.13
C THR A 39 -3.98 21.71 11.40
N ILE A 40 -3.97 20.37 11.43
CA ILE A 40 -2.73 19.59 11.58
C ILE A 40 -2.08 19.44 10.19
N ALA A 41 -0.97 20.15 9.99
CA ALA A 41 -0.09 19.95 8.83
C ALA A 41 0.88 18.76 9.06
N PRO A 42 1.28 18.02 8.00
CA PRO A 42 2.16 16.86 8.13
C PRO A 42 3.62 17.26 8.42
N PRO A 43 4.40 16.41 9.14
CA PRO A 43 5.77 16.72 9.52
C PRO A 43 6.75 16.57 8.33
N THR A 44 7.68 17.53 8.21
CA THR A 44 8.80 17.51 7.26
C THR A 44 9.92 16.55 7.70
N PRO A 45 10.62 15.86 6.78
CA PRO A 45 11.75 14.99 7.12
C PRO A 45 13.01 15.78 7.50
N LYS A 46 13.73 15.29 8.52
CA LYS A 46 14.95 15.88 9.09
C LYS A 46 16.21 15.34 8.38
N PRO A 47 17.25 16.16 8.10
CA PRO A 47 18.45 15.70 7.41
C PRO A 47 19.36 14.86 8.32
N THR A 48 19.93 13.78 7.76
CA THR A 48 20.90 12.89 8.42
C THR A 48 22.32 13.49 8.46
N PRO A 49 23.13 13.21 9.50
CA PRO A 49 24.49 13.72 9.62
C PRO A 49 25.51 12.88 8.83
N ALA A 50 26.48 13.56 8.23
CA ALA A 50 27.65 12.97 7.58
C ALA A 50 28.75 12.61 8.62
N THR A 51 29.42 11.48 8.43
CA THR A 51 30.54 11.02 9.26
C THR A 51 31.88 11.65 8.80
N PRO A 52 32.79 12.07 9.69
CA PRO A 52 34.10 12.59 9.32
C PRO A 52 35.20 11.50 9.40
N GLY A 53 36.11 11.50 8.43
CA GLY A 53 37.35 10.71 8.45
C GLY A 53 38.58 11.61 8.30
N SER A 54 39.37 11.72 9.37
CA SER A 54 40.72 12.31 9.48
C SER A 54 41.72 11.54 8.59
N GLY A 55 42.56 12.15 7.71
CA GLY A 55 43.83 12.87 7.97
C GLY A 55 45.05 11.92 7.84
N PRO A 56 46.32 12.35 7.57
CA PRO A 56 46.87 13.70 7.36
C PRO A 56 47.76 13.84 6.09
N GLY A 57 48.19 15.08 5.79
CA GLY A 57 49.15 15.41 4.72
C GLY A 57 50.57 15.69 5.24
N MET A 58 51.56 15.64 4.33
CA MET A 58 52.72 16.54 4.16
C MET A 58 53.71 15.94 3.15
N GLY A 59 54.36 16.79 2.32
CA GLY A 59 55.68 16.46 1.74
C GLY A 59 55.84 16.65 0.23
N GLN A 60 56.24 17.86 -0.17
CA GLN A 60 56.74 18.23 -1.50
C GLN A 60 58.00 17.44 -1.90
N GLY A 61 58.11 17.05 -3.17
CA GLY A 61 59.35 16.54 -3.78
C GLY A 61 59.10 15.90 -5.13
N GLY A 62 59.24 16.66 -6.21
CA GLY A 62 59.03 16.17 -7.58
C GLY A 62 60.16 15.29 -8.08
N MET A 63 59.83 14.31 -8.94
CA MET A 63 60.55 14.00 -10.17
C MET A 63 59.84 12.91 -10.99
N MET A 64 59.68 13.24 -12.28
CA MET A 64 59.68 12.32 -13.44
C MET A 64 58.43 11.45 -13.70
N MET A 65 57.62 11.91 -14.67
CA MET A 65 56.79 11.04 -15.51
C MET A 65 57.66 9.99 -16.21
N PRO A 66 57.15 8.76 -16.42
CA PRO A 66 56.85 8.38 -17.80
C PRO A 66 55.62 7.48 -17.96
N GLY A 67 54.95 7.57 -19.11
CA GLY A 67 54.13 6.49 -19.65
C GLY A 67 52.62 6.69 -19.57
N ALA A 68 52.08 7.46 -20.51
CA ALA A 68 50.66 7.41 -20.84
C ALA A 68 50.37 6.13 -21.64
N ASP A 69 49.84 5.12 -20.96
CA ASP A 69 49.20 3.99 -21.64
C ASP A 69 47.82 4.46 -22.13
N GLY A 70 47.72 4.82 -23.42
CA GLY A 70 46.54 5.40 -24.08
C GLY A 70 45.26 4.54 -24.10
N ASN A 71 45.20 3.44 -23.33
CA ASN A 71 44.04 2.56 -23.26
C ASN A 71 43.31 2.57 -21.91
N ARG A 72 43.87 3.16 -20.84
CA ARG A 72 43.21 3.19 -19.51
C ARG A 72 42.11 4.24 -19.38
N GLY A 73 42.22 5.36 -20.10
CA GLY A 73 41.21 6.43 -20.07
C GLY A 73 39.86 6.02 -20.70
N MET A 74 39.89 5.18 -21.74
CA MET A 74 38.68 4.68 -22.41
C MET A 74 37.99 3.55 -21.64
N ALA A 75 38.75 2.73 -20.89
CA ALA A 75 38.18 1.64 -20.08
C ALA A 75 37.31 2.18 -18.93
N MET A 76 37.81 3.19 -18.21
CA MET A 76 37.07 3.82 -17.11
C MET A 76 35.78 4.53 -17.60
N MET A 77 35.81 5.11 -18.81
CA MET A 77 34.60 5.69 -19.44
C MET A 77 33.61 4.61 -19.89
N GLY A 78 34.09 3.44 -20.33
CA GLY A 78 33.24 2.29 -20.67
C GLY A 78 32.57 1.67 -19.46
N GLU A 79 33.28 1.55 -18.33
CA GLU A 79 32.73 1.07 -17.06
C GLU A 79 31.72 2.06 -16.46
N CYS A 80 32.00 3.36 -16.56
CA CYS A 80 31.07 4.40 -16.10
C CYS A 80 29.79 4.44 -16.96
N MET A 81 29.91 4.30 -18.28
CA MET A 81 28.73 4.14 -19.16
C MET A 81 28.00 2.80 -18.94
N GLY A 82 28.71 1.73 -18.59
CA GLY A 82 28.11 0.44 -18.25
C GLY A 82 27.30 0.51 -16.95
N MET A 83 27.86 1.13 -15.92
CA MET A 83 27.17 1.39 -14.65
C MET A 83 25.94 2.30 -14.86
N MET A 84 26.06 3.34 -15.68
CA MET A 84 24.97 4.26 -15.98
C MET A 84 23.86 3.60 -16.84
N ARG A 85 24.21 2.63 -17.68
CA ARG A 85 23.24 1.80 -18.43
C ARG A 85 22.51 0.80 -17.53
N SER A 86 23.20 0.16 -16.59
CA SER A 86 22.57 -0.67 -15.56
C SER A 86 21.65 0.14 -14.64
N MET A 87 22.04 1.36 -14.26
CA MET A 87 21.17 2.26 -13.48
C MET A 87 19.93 2.68 -14.28
N MET A 88 20.07 2.99 -15.57
CA MET A 88 18.94 3.27 -16.47
C MET A 88 18.03 2.05 -16.68
N GLN A 89 18.58 0.83 -16.71
CA GLN A 89 17.79 -0.40 -16.79
C GLN A 89 17.05 -0.72 -15.49
N GLY A 90 17.65 -0.43 -14.32
CA GLY A 90 16.99 -0.55 -13.02
C GLY A 90 15.86 0.48 -12.82
N MET A 91 15.99 1.68 -13.38
CA MET A 91 14.93 2.70 -13.34
C MET A 91 13.81 2.45 -14.38
N ALA A 92 14.08 1.70 -15.45
CA ALA A 92 13.07 1.31 -16.44
C ALA A 92 12.16 0.17 -15.95
N GLN A 93 12.64 -0.63 -15.00
CA GLN A 93 11.84 -1.57 -14.24
C GLN A 93 11.39 -0.90 -12.95
N GLY A 94 10.35 -0.05 -13.05
CA GLY A 94 9.66 0.44 -11.85
C GLY A 94 9.40 -0.74 -10.92
N GLU A 95 9.89 -0.66 -9.69
CA GLU A 95 9.85 -1.73 -8.69
C GLU A 95 8.41 -2.06 -8.29
N THR A 96 7.66 -2.73 -9.17
CA THR A 96 6.63 -3.66 -8.75
C THR A 96 7.37 -4.97 -8.54
N GLY A 97 7.61 -5.35 -7.28
CA GLY A 97 8.25 -6.61 -6.92
C GLY A 97 7.60 -7.75 -7.72
N THR A 98 8.29 -8.19 -8.78
CA THR A 98 7.85 -9.34 -9.57
C THR A 98 8.22 -10.55 -8.74
N ALA A 99 7.19 -11.21 -8.22
CA ALA A 99 7.37 -12.46 -7.50
C ALA A 99 8.18 -13.47 -8.33
N PRO A 100 8.90 -14.40 -7.68
CA PRO A 100 9.59 -15.47 -8.38
C PRO A 100 8.64 -16.19 -9.36
N PRO A 101 9.12 -16.61 -10.54
CA PRO A 101 8.27 -17.14 -11.60
C PRO A 101 7.42 -18.37 -11.20
N ASP A 102 7.77 -19.04 -10.10
CA ASP A 102 7.15 -20.30 -9.66
C ASP A 102 6.48 -20.23 -8.25
N ASP A 103 6.36 -19.06 -7.61
CA ASP A 103 5.63 -18.98 -6.32
C ASP A 103 4.11 -18.98 -6.56
N PRO A 104 3.37 -20.03 -6.14
CA PRO A 104 1.94 -20.14 -6.41
C PRO A 104 1.11 -19.09 -5.66
N VAL A 105 1.52 -18.68 -4.46
CA VAL A 105 0.80 -17.68 -3.66
C VAL A 105 1.01 -16.31 -4.29
N ALA A 106 2.27 -15.95 -4.54
CA ALA A 106 2.59 -14.66 -5.11
C ALA A 106 2.03 -14.52 -6.54
N GLY A 107 2.06 -15.60 -7.33
CA GLY A 107 1.41 -15.68 -8.64
C GLY A 107 -0.11 -15.49 -8.56
N ALA A 108 -0.78 -16.11 -7.58
CA ALA A 108 -2.21 -15.95 -7.35
C ALA A 108 -2.58 -14.50 -6.99
N PHE A 109 -1.89 -13.88 -6.04
CA PHE A 109 -2.11 -12.49 -5.65
C PHE A 109 -1.86 -11.53 -6.84
N ALA A 110 -0.79 -11.74 -7.61
CA ALA A 110 -0.52 -10.93 -8.78
C ALA A 110 -1.61 -11.08 -9.86
N ALA A 111 -2.12 -12.28 -10.10
CA ALA A 111 -3.22 -12.53 -11.03
C ALA A 111 -4.53 -11.88 -10.57
N ILE A 112 -4.86 -11.98 -9.28
CA ILE A 112 -6.04 -11.36 -8.68
C ILE A 112 -5.96 -9.84 -8.80
N ASN A 113 -4.82 -9.23 -8.43
CA ASN A 113 -4.63 -7.78 -8.50
C ASN A 113 -4.74 -7.26 -9.95
N ARG A 114 -4.15 -7.95 -10.93
CA ARG A 114 -4.30 -7.57 -12.35
C ARG A 114 -5.75 -7.64 -12.82
N ARG A 115 -6.47 -8.70 -12.45
CA ARG A 115 -7.91 -8.84 -12.77
C ARG A 115 -8.72 -7.72 -12.13
N MET A 116 -8.52 -7.49 -10.84
CA MET A 116 -9.21 -6.44 -10.08
C MET A 116 -8.98 -5.06 -10.70
N HIS A 117 -7.74 -4.66 -10.95
CA HIS A 117 -7.44 -3.34 -11.52
C HIS A 117 -8.01 -3.14 -12.91
N ARG A 118 -7.97 -4.16 -13.77
CA ARG A 118 -8.59 -4.10 -15.10
C ARG A 118 -10.10 -3.92 -15.00
N ASP A 119 -10.75 -4.66 -14.11
CA ASP A 119 -12.21 -4.67 -13.99
C ASP A 119 -12.75 -3.45 -13.20
N MET A 120 -11.89 -2.72 -12.48
CA MET A 120 -12.20 -1.46 -11.80
C MET A 120 -12.16 -0.21 -12.70
N VAL A 121 -11.71 -0.34 -13.95
CA VAL A 121 -11.61 0.82 -14.86
C VAL A 121 -13.00 1.36 -15.17
N VAL A 122 -13.21 2.62 -14.80
CA VAL A 122 -14.47 3.34 -15.04
C VAL A 122 -14.38 4.12 -16.36
N PRO A 123 -15.37 3.99 -17.26
CA PRO A 123 -15.44 4.80 -18.48
C PRO A 123 -15.59 6.29 -18.18
N ALA A 124 -14.98 7.14 -19.00
CA ALA A 124 -15.19 8.58 -18.93
C ALA A 124 -16.69 8.92 -19.11
N GLY A 125 -17.22 9.80 -18.27
CA GLY A 125 -18.62 10.23 -18.33
C GLY A 125 -19.63 9.27 -17.68
N ALA A 126 -19.18 8.19 -17.04
CA ALA A 126 -20.08 7.34 -16.26
C ALA A 126 -20.73 8.12 -15.10
N LYS A 127 -22.02 7.84 -14.83
CA LYS A 127 -22.71 8.37 -13.64
C LYS A 127 -21.92 7.97 -12.38
N PRO A 128 -21.58 8.88 -11.45
CA PRO A 128 -20.71 8.57 -10.32
C PRO A 128 -21.14 7.35 -9.49
N ASP A 129 -22.45 7.21 -9.22
CA ASP A 129 -22.96 6.09 -8.42
C ASP A 129 -22.87 4.74 -9.17
N VAL A 130 -23.08 4.75 -10.48
CA VAL A 130 -22.94 3.55 -11.33
C VAL A 130 -21.47 3.15 -11.42
N ALA A 131 -20.58 4.13 -11.63
CA ALA A 131 -19.14 3.94 -11.63
C ALA A 131 -18.65 3.33 -10.31
N PHE A 132 -19.11 3.89 -9.18
CA PHE A 132 -18.79 3.38 -7.85
C PHE A 132 -19.25 1.93 -7.69
N ALA A 133 -20.51 1.63 -8.01
CA ALA A 133 -21.05 0.28 -7.84
C ALA A 133 -20.33 -0.75 -8.72
N GLN A 134 -20.01 -0.42 -9.96
CA GLN A 134 -19.27 -1.29 -10.87
C GLN A 134 -17.84 -1.55 -10.37
N ALA A 135 -17.11 -0.49 -10.00
CA ALA A 135 -15.75 -0.62 -9.50
C ALA A 135 -15.71 -1.37 -8.16
N MET A 136 -16.67 -1.14 -7.26
CA MET A 136 -16.74 -1.84 -5.97
C MET A 136 -17.07 -3.32 -6.11
N ILE A 137 -17.89 -3.73 -7.08
CA ILE A 137 -18.09 -5.16 -7.37
C ILE A 137 -16.75 -5.83 -7.75
N ALA A 138 -15.97 -5.20 -8.63
CA ALA A 138 -14.66 -5.73 -9.03
C ALA A 138 -13.67 -5.77 -7.86
N HIS A 139 -13.61 -4.69 -7.07
CA HIS A 139 -12.75 -4.60 -5.88
C HIS A 139 -13.09 -5.68 -4.84
N HIS A 140 -14.38 -5.83 -4.51
CA HIS A 140 -14.84 -6.83 -3.57
C HIS A 140 -14.59 -8.25 -4.05
N GLN A 141 -14.77 -8.52 -5.34
CA GLN A 141 -14.44 -9.83 -5.89
C GLN A 141 -12.96 -10.14 -5.75
N GLY A 142 -12.07 -9.17 -5.99
CA GLY A 142 -10.64 -9.32 -5.75
C GLY A 142 -10.32 -9.66 -4.29
N ALA A 143 -10.95 -8.99 -3.33
CA ALA A 143 -10.77 -9.28 -1.91
C ALA A 143 -11.27 -10.68 -1.50
N ILE A 144 -12.41 -11.13 -2.04
CA ILE A 144 -12.91 -12.50 -1.85
C ILE A 144 -11.90 -13.52 -2.40
N ASP A 145 -11.34 -13.26 -3.58
CA ASP A 145 -10.40 -14.17 -4.22
C ASP A 145 -9.07 -14.25 -3.42
N MET A 146 -8.58 -13.12 -2.88
CA MET A 146 -7.42 -13.12 -1.97
C MET A 146 -7.71 -13.84 -0.65
N ALA A 147 -8.90 -13.65 -0.08
CA ALA A 147 -9.30 -14.37 1.13
C ALA A 147 -9.33 -15.89 0.91
N ARG A 148 -9.76 -16.35 -0.27
CA ARG A 148 -9.68 -17.78 -0.64
C ARG A 148 -8.24 -18.29 -0.73
N VAL A 149 -7.27 -17.48 -1.14
CA VAL A 149 -5.85 -17.84 -1.09
C VAL A 149 -5.42 -18.08 0.37
N ILE A 150 -5.81 -17.24 1.31
CA ILE A 150 -5.53 -17.45 2.75
C ILE A 150 -6.17 -18.74 3.28
N ILE A 151 -7.40 -19.07 2.87
CA ILE A 151 -8.04 -20.33 3.27
C ILE A 151 -7.28 -21.56 2.73
N GLY A 152 -6.70 -21.46 1.52
CA GLY A 152 -5.93 -22.55 0.90
C GLY A 152 -4.50 -22.70 1.42
N PHE A 153 -3.80 -21.59 1.63
CA PHE A 153 -2.35 -21.58 1.88
C PHE A 153 -1.95 -21.06 3.27
N GLY A 154 -2.83 -20.33 3.96
CA GLY A 154 -2.57 -19.77 5.28
C GLY A 154 -2.75 -20.77 6.42
N SER A 155 -1.91 -20.68 7.44
CA SER A 155 -1.91 -21.60 8.60
C SER A 155 -2.44 -20.98 9.91
N GLY A 156 -2.50 -19.65 10.02
CA GLY A 156 -2.95 -18.98 11.24
C GLY A 156 -4.48 -19.06 11.43
N PRO A 157 -5.00 -19.49 12.59
CA PRO A 157 -6.44 -19.60 12.82
C PRO A 157 -7.15 -18.24 12.82
N GLU A 158 -6.50 -17.19 13.32
CA GLU A 158 -7.05 -15.83 13.35
C GLU A 158 -7.20 -15.26 11.93
N ILE A 159 -6.17 -15.42 11.09
CA ILE A 159 -6.20 -14.89 9.71
C ILE A 159 -7.18 -15.65 8.82
N ARG A 160 -7.35 -16.96 9.05
CA ARG A 160 -8.36 -17.77 8.35
C ARG A 160 -9.78 -17.40 8.77
N THR A 161 -9.99 -17.10 10.05
CA THR A 161 -11.28 -16.58 10.55
C THR A 161 -11.61 -15.26 9.88
N LEU A 162 -10.67 -14.32 9.86
CA LEU A 162 -10.84 -13.03 9.16
C LEU A 162 -11.14 -13.23 7.66
N ALA A 163 -10.45 -14.15 6.99
CA ALA A 163 -10.71 -14.44 5.58
C ALA A 163 -12.14 -14.93 5.33
N GLN A 164 -12.69 -15.77 6.20
CA GLN A 164 -14.07 -16.25 6.08
C GLN A 164 -15.11 -15.14 6.32
N GLU A 165 -14.84 -14.24 7.27
CA GLU A 165 -15.66 -13.05 7.53
C GLU A 165 -15.65 -12.10 6.31
N VAL A 166 -14.46 -11.85 5.74
CA VAL A 166 -14.27 -11.07 4.52
C VAL A 166 -15.10 -11.64 3.37
N ILE A 167 -15.06 -12.96 3.15
CA ILE A 167 -15.85 -13.62 2.10
C ILE A 167 -17.35 -13.36 2.31
N THR A 168 -17.82 -13.56 3.53
CA THR A 168 -19.25 -13.45 3.86
C THR A 168 -19.76 -12.02 3.69
N ALA A 169 -19.04 -11.05 4.23
CA ALA A 169 -19.42 -9.64 4.18
C ALA A 169 -19.42 -9.12 2.73
N GLN A 170 -18.31 -9.30 2.02
CA GLN A 170 -18.15 -8.73 0.68
C GLN A 170 -19.03 -9.41 -0.37
N GLN A 171 -19.41 -10.69 -0.18
CA GLN A 171 -20.41 -11.34 -1.02
C GLN A 171 -21.81 -10.72 -0.85
N GLY A 172 -22.15 -10.31 0.38
CA GLY A 172 -23.38 -9.56 0.67
C GLY A 172 -23.38 -8.19 0.00
N GLU A 173 -22.26 -7.47 0.06
CA GLU A 173 -22.07 -6.15 -0.59
C GLU A 173 -22.16 -6.25 -2.12
N ILE A 174 -21.52 -7.25 -2.74
CA ILE A 174 -21.65 -7.52 -4.18
C ILE A 174 -23.12 -7.74 -4.56
N THR A 175 -23.84 -8.55 -3.79
CA THR A 175 -25.25 -8.85 -4.05
C THR A 175 -26.09 -7.58 -3.99
N PHE A 176 -25.87 -6.74 -2.97
CA PHE A 176 -26.54 -5.46 -2.84
C PHE A 176 -26.25 -4.54 -4.04
N LEU A 177 -24.98 -4.38 -4.43
CA LEU A 177 -24.56 -3.50 -5.53
C LEU A 177 -25.12 -3.97 -6.87
N GLN A 178 -25.12 -5.29 -7.13
CA GLN A 178 -25.71 -5.86 -8.34
C GLN A 178 -27.21 -5.59 -8.42
N GLN A 179 -27.93 -5.78 -7.31
CA GLN A 179 -29.36 -5.47 -7.24
C GLN A 179 -29.64 -3.98 -7.41
N TRP A 180 -28.79 -3.13 -6.84
CA TRP A 180 -28.90 -1.68 -6.99
C TRP A 180 -28.66 -1.24 -8.44
N LEU A 181 -27.64 -1.79 -9.12
CA LEU A 181 -27.35 -1.55 -10.53
C LEU A 181 -28.51 -1.97 -11.44
N ALA A 182 -29.16 -3.10 -11.14
CA ALA A 182 -30.32 -3.58 -11.91
C ALA A 182 -31.54 -2.65 -11.83
N ARG A 183 -31.57 -1.70 -10.87
CA ARG A 183 -32.63 -0.69 -10.74
C ARG A 183 -32.23 0.68 -11.31
N GLN A 184 -31.01 0.83 -11.83
CA GLN A 184 -30.57 2.11 -12.38
C GLN A 184 -31.15 2.34 -13.77
N PRO A 185 -31.61 3.58 -14.06
CA PRO A 185 -32.16 3.95 -15.36
C PRO A 185 -31.08 4.25 -16.40
#